data_AF-A0A1F5A557-F1
#
_entry.id   AF-A0A1F5A557-F1
#
_cell.length_a   1.000
_cell.length_b   1.000
_cell.length_c   1.000
_cell.angle_alpha   90.00
_cell.angle_beta   90.00
_cell.angle_gamma   90.00
#
_symmetry.space_group_name_H-M   'P 1'
#
loop_
_entity.id
_entity.type
_entity.pdbx_description
1 polymer ?
#
loop_
_entity_poly.entity_id
_entity_poly.type
_entity_poly.pdbx_seq_one_letter_code
_entity_poly.pdbx_strand_id
1 'polypeptide(L)'
;MANVRIDAQGVPKAPVYEGTTPVLHRAGLTGADSADPASASDGLDCVGYRNVRFDLDTSGSVGLTALTIQLLAWNPTAAKYFRGAERRFDQDDLAANPVPSLEAEVRGAIVFLKVVQATATSLSLSVYASLS
;
A
#
# COMPACT_ATOMS: atom_id res chain seq x y z
N MET A 1 -2.87 -24.93 16.48
CA MET A 1 -2.25 -24.13 17.56
C MET A 1 -1.78 -22.85 16.92
N ALA A 2 -2.18 -21.66 17.39
CA ALA A 2 -1.78 -20.40 16.75
C ALA A 2 -0.27 -20.16 16.98
N ASN A 3 0.45 -19.70 15.96
CA ASN A 3 1.86 -19.29 16.11
C ASN A 3 1.89 -18.01 16.95
N VAL A 4 2.58 -18.05 18.10
CA VAL A 4 2.68 -16.94 19.04
C VAL A 4 4.16 -16.61 19.28
N ARG A 5 4.51 -15.32 19.29
CA ARG A 5 5.82 -14.84 19.74
C ARG A 5 5.92 -14.97 21.25
N ILE A 6 7.00 -15.60 21.72
CA ILE A 6 7.32 -15.72 23.14
C ILE A 6 8.31 -14.60 23.50
N ASP A 7 8.04 -13.82 24.56
CA ASP A 7 9.02 -12.84 25.05
C ASP A 7 10.15 -13.49 25.84
N ALA A 8 11.13 -12.69 26.26
CA ALA A 8 12.29 -13.17 27.02
C ALA A 8 11.92 -13.80 28.39
N GLN A 9 10.67 -13.66 28.82
CA GLN A 9 10.12 -14.18 30.07
C GLN A 9 9.18 -15.38 29.83
N GLY A 10 9.05 -15.87 28.60
CA GLY A 10 8.22 -17.03 28.28
C GLY A 10 6.74 -16.72 28.08
N VAL A 11 6.34 -15.45 28.03
CA VAL A 11 4.93 -15.06 27.93
C VAL A 11 4.48 -15.04 26.46
N PRO A 12 3.42 -15.79 26.10
CA PRO A 12 2.81 -15.69 24.78
C PRO A 12 2.29 -14.27 24.55
N LYS A 13 2.81 -13.59 23.53
CA LYS A 13 2.24 -12.32 23.05
C LYS A 13 0.98 -12.57 22.22
N ALA A 14 0.30 -11.51 21.78
CA ALA A 14 -0.83 -11.64 20.87
C ALA A 14 -0.46 -12.50 19.63
N PRO A 15 -1.45 -13.05 18.88
CA PRO A 15 -1.19 -13.87 17.69
C PRO A 15 -0.17 -13.22 16.76
N VAL A 16 0.75 -14.01 16.21
CA VAL A 16 1.60 -13.55 15.13
C VAL A 16 0.73 -13.49 13.87
N TYR A 17 0.44 -12.28 13.41
CA TYR A 17 0.01 -12.11 12.03
C TYR A 17 1.23 -12.41 11.16
N GLU A 18 1.24 -13.54 10.44
CA GLU A 18 2.32 -13.88 9.50
C GLU A 18 2.22 -12.96 8.28
N GLY A 19 2.72 -11.74 8.44
CA GLY A 19 2.90 -10.80 7.36
C GLY A 19 4.03 -11.26 6.43
N THR A 20 3.87 -11.11 5.13
CA THR A 20 4.98 -11.31 4.18
C THR A 20 6.05 -10.24 4.41
N THR A 21 7.30 -10.56 4.04
CA THR A 21 8.32 -9.52 3.89
C THR A 21 7.82 -8.47 2.91
N PRO A 22 7.95 -7.16 3.22
CA PRO A 22 7.56 -6.11 2.29
C PRO A 22 8.29 -6.26 0.95
N VAL A 23 7.55 -6.23 -0.14
CA VAL A 23 8.07 -6.26 -1.51
C VAL A 23 7.88 -4.90 -2.17
N LEU A 24 8.79 -4.54 -3.08
CA LEU A 24 8.64 -3.33 -3.86
C LEU A 24 7.46 -3.49 -4.84
N HIS A 25 6.39 -2.73 -4.64
CA HIS A 25 5.24 -2.68 -5.54
C HIS A 25 5.52 -1.70 -6.68
N ARG A 26 6.00 -0.48 -6.35
CA ARG A 26 6.30 0.58 -7.32
C ARG A 26 7.47 1.44 -6.85
N ALA A 27 8.26 1.96 -7.78
CA ALA A 27 9.36 2.89 -7.48
C ALA A 27 9.43 4.02 -8.50
N GLY A 28 10.15 5.09 -8.14
CA GLY A 28 10.45 6.18 -9.06
C GLY A 28 9.22 7.00 -9.46
N LEU A 29 8.20 7.05 -8.60
CA LEU A 29 6.98 7.81 -8.87
C LEU A 29 7.25 9.31 -8.67
N THR A 30 7.06 10.08 -9.74
CA THR A 30 7.35 11.52 -9.79
C THR A 30 6.11 12.39 -9.98
N GLY A 31 4.92 11.78 -10.08
CA GLY A 31 3.65 12.49 -10.16
C GLY A 31 2.46 11.56 -9.93
N ALA A 32 1.27 12.11 -10.13
CA ALA A 32 0.04 11.34 -10.13
C ALA A 32 -0.08 10.44 -11.38
N ASP A 33 -0.77 9.32 -11.23
CA ASP A 33 -1.05 8.39 -12.31
C ASP A 33 -2.11 8.97 -13.26
N SER A 34 -1.77 9.10 -14.53
CA SER A 34 -2.65 9.65 -15.57
C SER A 34 -3.79 8.71 -15.96
N ALA A 35 -3.66 7.41 -15.68
CA ALA A 35 -4.64 6.37 -16.00
C ALA A 35 -4.62 5.25 -14.95
N ASP A 36 -5.63 4.39 -14.99
CA ASP A 36 -5.59 3.12 -14.25
C ASP A 36 -4.70 2.12 -15.02
N PRO A 37 -4.12 1.10 -14.36
CA PRO A 37 -3.29 0.11 -15.05
C PRO A 37 -4.11 -0.68 -16.09
N ALA A 38 -3.44 -1.09 -17.17
CA ALA A 38 -4.10 -1.72 -18.30
C ALA A 38 -4.30 -3.24 -18.12
N SER A 39 -3.51 -3.87 -17.24
CA SER A 39 -3.45 -5.32 -17.13
C SER A 39 -3.35 -5.80 -15.69
N ALA A 40 -3.79 -7.03 -15.44
CA ALA A 40 -3.67 -7.66 -14.13
C ALA A 40 -2.20 -7.80 -13.67
N SER A 41 -1.25 -7.95 -14.60
CA SER A 41 0.17 -8.10 -14.30
C SER A 41 0.83 -6.84 -13.72
N ASP A 42 0.15 -5.70 -13.82
CA ASP A 42 0.61 -4.46 -13.19
C ASP A 42 0.34 -4.47 -11.67
N GLY A 43 -0.58 -5.31 -11.21
CA GLY A 43 -1.00 -5.42 -9.81
C GLY A 43 -0.22 -6.44 -8.99
N LEU A 44 -0.39 -6.34 -7.68
CA LEU A 44 0.05 -7.31 -6.69
C LEU A 44 -0.98 -8.43 -6.58
N ASP A 45 -0.53 -9.68 -6.75
CA ASP A 45 -1.35 -10.86 -6.50
C ASP A 45 -1.44 -11.13 -5.00
N CYS A 46 -2.64 -11.01 -4.43
CA CYS A 46 -2.89 -11.27 -3.01
C CYS A 46 -3.49 -12.66 -2.75
N VAL A 47 -3.50 -13.59 -3.71
CA VAL A 47 -4.05 -14.95 -3.52
C VAL A 47 -3.54 -15.58 -2.23
N GLY A 48 -4.48 -16.07 -1.41
CA GLY A 48 -4.19 -16.68 -0.11
C GLY A 48 -4.12 -15.70 1.07
N TYR A 49 -4.16 -14.38 0.82
CA TYR A 49 -4.09 -13.34 1.85
C TYR A 49 -5.39 -12.57 1.98
N ARG A 50 -5.72 -12.16 3.21
CA ARG A 50 -6.93 -11.40 3.50
C ARG A 50 -6.70 -9.91 3.32
N ASN A 51 -5.54 -9.40 3.74
CA ASN A 51 -5.21 -7.99 3.77
C ASN A 51 -3.92 -7.69 2.99
N VAL A 52 -3.85 -6.48 2.47
CA VAL A 52 -2.63 -5.85 1.97
C VAL A 52 -2.39 -4.56 2.74
N ARG A 53 -1.13 -4.29 3.04
CA ARG A 53 -0.66 -3.00 3.53
C ARG A 53 0.35 -2.43 2.55
N PHE A 54 0.07 -1.23 2.07
CA PHE A 54 1.02 -0.43 1.30
C PHE A 54 1.66 0.63 2.17
N ASP A 55 2.98 0.60 2.29
CA ASP A 55 3.79 1.63 2.95
C ASP A 55 4.45 2.52 1.89
N LEU A 56 4.35 3.83 2.09
CA LEU A 56 4.82 4.85 1.16
C LEU A 56 6.14 5.44 1.66
N ASP A 57 7.20 5.28 0.88
CA ASP A 57 8.47 5.95 1.11
C ASP A 57 8.50 7.26 0.30
N THR A 58 8.30 8.36 1.01
CA THR A 58 8.32 9.72 0.47
C THR A 58 9.61 10.47 0.79
N SER A 59 10.63 9.80 1.35
CA SER A 59 11.84 10.44 1.90
C SER A 59 12.63 11.27 0.87
N GLY A 60 12.54 10.94 -0.41
CA GLY A 60 13.16 11.69 -1.50
C GLY A 60 12.35 12.90 -2.00
N SER A 61 11.12 13.10 -1.52
CA SER A 61 10.24 14.18 -1.98
C SER A 61 10.64 15.53 -1.37
N VAL A 62 10.51 16.61 -2.14
CA VAL A 62 10.77 17.98 -1.71
C VAL A 62 9.48 18.79 -1.75
N GLY A 63 9.12 19.41 -0.62
CA GLY A 63 7.93 20.26 -0.50
C GLY A 63 6.60 19.50 -0.65
N LEU A 64 6.57 18.22 -0.31
CA LEU A 64 5.34 17.42 -0.33
C LEU A 64 4.38 17.91 0.77
N THR A 65 3.20 18.39 0.38
CA THR A 65 2.18 18.93 1.29
C THR A 65 0.84 18.22 1.19
N ALA A 66 0.62 17.42 0.15
CA ALA A 66 -0.57 16.57 0.05
C ALA A 66 -0.29 15.36 -0.83
N LEU A 67 -0.88 14.22 -0.47
CA LEU A 67 -0.84 12.98 -1.23
C LEU A 67 -2.20 12.29 -1.15
N THR A 68 -2.75 11.87 -2.28
CA THR A 68 -3.96 11.04 -2.34
C THR A 68 -3.65 9.77 -3.09
N ILE A 69 -3.94 8.64 -2.46
CA ILE A 69 -3.74 7.30 -3.00
C ILE A 69 -5.06 6.54 -3.03
N GLN A 70 -5.19 5.63 -3.99
CA GLN A 70 -6.38 4.83 -4.23
C GLN A 70 -5.97 3.39 -4.47
N LEU A 71 -6.51 2.48 -3.66
CA LEU A 71 -6.49 1.06 -3.96
C LEU A 71 -7.40 0.80 -5.15
N LEU A 72 -6.90 0.04 -6.12
CA LEU A 72 -7.67 -0.51 -7.22
C LEU A 72 -7.71 -2.03 -7.11
N ALA A 73 -8.86 -2.64 -7.38
CA ALA A 73 -9.02 -4.10 -7.42
C ALA A 73 -9.34 -4.57 -8.84
N TRP A 74 -8.60 -5.57 -9.32
CA TRP A 74 -8.82 -6.16 -10.63
C TRP A 74 -10.10 -6.99 -10.64
N ASN A 75 -10.94 -6.76 -11.65
CA ASN A 75 -12.08 -7.63 -11.94
C ASN A 75 -11.77 -8.47 -13.19
N PRO A 76 -11.56 -9.78 -13.06
CA PRO A 76 -11.20 -10.64 -14.20
C PRO A 76 -12.32 -10.75 -15.23
N THR A 77 -13.59 -10.68 -14.81
CA THR A 77 -14.74 -10.75 -15.71
C THR A 77 -14.85 -9.51 -16.59
N ALA A 78 -14.56 -8.33 -16.04
CA ALA A 78 -14.63 -7.06 -16.76
C ALA A 78 -13.27 -6.65 -17.38
N ALA A 79 -12.22 -7.44 -17.15
CA ALA A 79 -10.85 -7.19 -17.57
C ALA A 79 -10.38 -5.74 -17.29
N LYS A 80 -10.71 -5.21 -16.11
CA LYS A 80 -10.33 -3.86 -15.70
C LYS A 80 -10.26 -3.71 -14.18
N TYR A 81 -9.59 -2.65 -13.75
CA TYR A 81 -9.55 -2.22 -12.35
C TYR A 81 -10.81 -1.46 -11.94
N PHE A 82 -11.25 -1.67 -10.69
CA PHE A 82 -12.32 -0.93 -10.03
C PHE A 82 -11.76 -0.19 -8.81
N ARG A 83 -12.31 0.98 -8.52
CA ARG A 83 -11.91 1.80 -7.37
C ARG A 83 -12.32 1.14 -6.05
N GLY A 84 -11.37 1.06 -5.12
CA GLY A 84 -11.55 0.54 -3.76
C GLY A 84 -11.37 1.64 -2.72
N ALA A 85 -10.60 1.35 -1.65
CA ALA A 85 -10.31 2.31 -0.59
C ALA A 85 -9.40 3.46 -1.07
N GLU A 86 -9.79 4.69 -0.76
CA GLU A 86 -9.00 5.90 -1.01
C GLU A 86 -8.50 6.46 0.32
N ARG A 87 -7.29 7.02 0.33
CA ARG A 87 -6.76 7.75 1.49
C ARG A 87 -6.04 9.01 1.03
N ARG A 88 -6.38 10.10 1.71
CA ARG A 88 -5.71 11.40 1.59
C ARG A 88 -4.83 11.60 2.82
N PHE A 89 -3.64 12.13 2.58
CA PHE A 89 -2.74 12.67 3.57
C PHE A 89 -2.57 14.16 3.27
N ASP A 90 -2.84 15.00 4.25
CA ASP A 90 -2.48 16.41 4.20
C ASP A 90 -1.10 16.67 4.81
N GLN A 91 -0.72 17.95 4.89
CA GLN A 91 0.60 18.33 5.37
C GLN A 91 0.84 17.90 6.82
N ASP A 92 -0.18 17.96 7.67
CA ASP A 92 -0.06 17.62 9.08
C ASP A 92 0.01 16.08 9.24
N ASP A 93 -0.77 15.33 8.46
CA ASP A 93 -0.67 13.87 8.40
C ASP A 93 0.72 13.39 7.97
N LEU A 94 1.28 14.02 6.94
CA LEU A 94 2.61 13.70 6.39
C LEU A 94 3.73 14.07 7.36
N ALA A 95 3.55 15.14 8.15
CA ALA A 95 4.50 15.52 9.18
C ALA A 95 4.43 14.61 10.42
N ALA A 96 3.22 14.15 10.78
CA ALA A 96 3.00 13.28 11.93
C ALA A 96 3.33 11.81 11.66
N ASN A 97 3.26 11.37 10.41
CA ASN A 97 3.50 9.98 10.01
C ASN A 97 4.72 9.85 9.08
N PRO A 98 5.87 9.35 9.58
CA PRO A 98 7.08 9.22 8.76
C PRO A 98 6.95 8.18 7.63
N VAL A 99 5.96 7.29 7.70
CA VAL A 99 5.68 6.30 6.65
C VAL A 99 4.16 6.25 6.42
N PRO A 100 3.61 7.15 5.57
CA PRO A 100 2.21 7.11 5.18
C PRO A 100 1.84 5.73 4.64
N SER A 101 0.67 5.22 4.97
CA SER A 101 0.29 3.86 4.58
C SER A 101 -1.20 3.67 4.33
N LEU A 102 -1.56 2.68 3.52
CA LEU A 102 -2.94 2.24 3.30
C LEU A 102 -3.01 0.74 3.51
N GLU A 103 -3.85 0.33 4.47
CA GLU A 103 -4.18 -1.08 4.70
C GLU A 103 -5.62 -1.32 4.24
N ALA A 104 -5.84 -2.44 3.56
CA ALA A 104 -7.14 -2.79 3.04
C ALA A 104 -7.35 -4.31 3.01
N GLU A 105 -8.61 -4.71 3.21
CA GLU A 105 -9.04 -6.09 3.02
C GLU A 105 -9.24 -6.36 1.52
N VAL A 106 -8.58 -7.40 1.00
CA VAL A 106 -8.50 -7.74 -0.43
C VAL A 106 -8.97 -9.14 -0.77
N ARG A 107 -8.98 -10.07 0.21
CA ARG A 107 -9.51 -11.45 0.07
C ARG A 107 -9.03 -12.18 -1.20
N GLY A 108 -7.73 -12.13 -1.49
CA GLY A 108 -7.17 -12.82 -2.66
C GLY A 108 -7.27 -12.08 -3.99
N ALA A 109 -7.80 -10.85 -4.02
CA ALA A 109 -7.87 -10.07 -5.25
C ALA A 109 -6.48 -9.60 -5.73
N ILE A 110 -6.31 -9.43 -7.05
CA ILE A 110 -5.17 -8.69 -7.60
C ILE A 110 -5.46 -7.20 -7.38
N VAL A 111 -4.53 -6.49 -6.75
CA VAL A 111 -4.72 -5.08 -6.38
C VAL A 111 -3.56 -4.19 -6.82
N PHE A 112 -3.83 -2.90 -6.98
CA PHE A 112 -2.83 -1.92 -7.37
C PHE A 112 -3.01 -0.65 -6.55
N LEU A 113 -1.91 -0.09 -6.03
CA LEU A 113 -1.95 1.24 -5.42
C LEU A 113 -1.66 2.34 -6.45
N LYS A 114 -2.69 3.14 -6.72
CA LYS A 114 -2.63 4.32 -7.60
C LYS A 114 -2.34 5.58 -6.79
N VAL A 115 -1.50 6.46 -7.32
CA VAL A 115 -1.35 7.85 -6.87
C VAL A 115 -2.36 8.69 -7.63
N VAL A 116 -3.38 9.19 -6.95
CA VAL A 116 -4.46 9.99 -7.57
C VAL A 116 -4.03 11.44 -7.71
N GLN A 117 -3.37 11.98 -6.69
CA GLN A 117 -2.94 13.36 -6.64
C GLN A 117 -1.74 13.50 -5.71
N ALA A 118 -0.81 14.39 -6.04
CA ALA A 118 0.26 14.80 -5.15
C ALA A 118 0.54 16.30 -5.34
N THR A 119 0.82 16.99 -4.26
CA THR A 119 1.28 18.38 -4.27
C THR A 119 2.69 18.41 -3.67
N ALA A 120 3.69 18.58 -4.53
CA ALA A 120 5.09 18.67 -4.14
C ALA A 120 5.86 19.57 -5.12
N THR A 121 6.97 20.16 -4.68
CA THR A 121 7.93 20.81 -5.59
C THR A 121 8.62 19.78 -6.47
N SER A 122 8.99 18.65 -5.87
CA SER A 122 9.49 17.46 -6.56
C SER A 122 8.99 16.22 -5.81
N LEU A 123 8.28 15.33 -6.48
CA LEU A 123 7.84 14.07 -5.90
C LEU A 123 8.88 12.98 -6.16
N SER A 124 9.22 12.22 -5.13
CA SER A 124 9.92 10.95 -5.23
C SER A 124 9.28 9.98 -4.26
N LEU A 125 8.51 9.04 -4.80
CA LEU A 125 7.75 8.07 -4.05
C LEU A 125 8.10 6.63 -4.49
N SER A 126 8.34 5.78 -3.49
CA SER A 126 8.33 4.31 -3.65
C SER A 126 7.25 3.71 -2.78
N VAL A 127 6.66 2.60 -3.24
CA VAL A 127 5.56 1.91 -2.59
C VAL A 127 5.99 0.49 -2.32
N TYR A 128 5.94 0.09 -1.05
CA TYR A 128 6.19 -1.27 -0.60
C TYR A 128 4.90 -1.92 -0.15
N ALA A 129 4.73 -3.21 -0.40
CA ALA A 129 3.52 -3.95 -0.04
C ALA A 129 3.84 -5.16 0.83
N SER A 130 3.03 -5.40 1.85
CA SER A 130 3.04 -6.62 2.66
C SER A 130 1.64 -7.21 2.75
N LEU A 131 1.54 -8.53 2.85
CA LEU A 131 0.29 -9.29 2.83
C LEU A 131 0.10 -10.05 4.15
N SER A 132 -1.15 -10.19 4.61
CA SER A 132 -1.51 -10.94 5.84
C SER A 132 -2.91 -11.56 5.79
#